data_AF-A0A1H3DJD8-F1
#
_entry.id   AF-A0A1H3DJD8-F1
#
_cell.length_a   1.000
_cell.length_b   1.000
_cell.length_c   1.000
_cell.angle_alpha   90.00
_cell.angle_beta   90.00
_cell.angle_gamma   90.00
#
_symmetry.space_group_name_H-M   'P 1'
#
loop_
_entity.id
_entity.type
_entity.pdbx_description
1 polymer ?
#
loop_
_entity_poly.entity_id
_entity_poly.type
_entity_poly.pdbx_seq_one_letter_code
_entity_poly.pdbx_strand_id
1 'polypeptide(L)' 'MSHTVEDQFISVDGTQAVMKGVTRAAVESQRFQLEGSYIYVLERENEGAPWQIVLDMFNNYAAD' A
#
# COMPACT_ATOMS: atom_id res chain seq x y z
N MET A 1 -11.89 9.47 -0.43
CA MET A 1 -10.75 8.55 -0.62
C MET A 1 -11.05 7.28 0.16
N SER A 2 -10.89 6.12 -0.46
CA SER A 2 -10.90 4.82 0.22
C SER A 2 -9.60 4.09 -0.05
N HIS A 3 -9.18 3.31 0.94
CA HIS A 3 -7.97 2.49 0.90
C HIS A 3 -8.32 1.14 1.52
N THR A 4 -8.08 0.07 0.79
CA THR A 4 -8.33 -1.31 1.23
C THR A 4 -7.04 -2.09 1.20
N VAL A 5 -6.73 -2.79 2.28
CA VAL A 5 -5.68 -3.82 2.31
C VAL A 5 -6.34 -5.13 1.90
N GLU A 6 -5.86 -5.73 0.83
CA GLU A 6 -6.36 -7.01 0.34
C GLU A 6 -5.51 -8.16 0.86
N ASP A 7 -4.19 -8.00 0.76
CA ASP A 7 -3.23 -8.99 1.22
C ASP A 7 -2.22 -8.36 2.17
N GLN A 8 -1.89 -9.09 3.24
CA GLN A 8 -0.83 -8.75 4.17
C GLN A 8 -0.04 -10.01 4.53
N PHE A 9 1.27 -9.95 4.30
CA PHE A 9 2.21 -10.98 4.68
C PHE A 9 3.24 -10.40 5.65
N ILE A 10 3.53 -11.11 6.73
CA ILE A 10 4.59 -10.76 7.68
C ILE A 10 5.54 -11.94 7.73
N SER A 11 6.85 -11.68 7.69
CA SER A 11 7.87 -12.71 7.82
C SER A 11 7.76 -13.43 9.17
N VAL A 12 8.27 -14.67 9.23
CA VAL A 12 8.21 -15.49 10.46
C VAL A 12 8.98 -14.84 11.62
N ASP A 13 10.09 -14.17 11.32
CA ASP A 13 10.87 -13.43 12.32
C ASP A 13 10.26 -12.06 12.65
N GLY A 14 9.18 -11.68 11.98
CA GLY A 14 8.47 -10.43 12.18
C GLY A 14 9.22 -9.18 11.75
N THR A 15 10.34 -9.28 11.03
CA THR A 15 11.17 -8.11 10.64
C THR A 15 10.79 -7.51 9.30
N GLN A 16 10.05 -8.23 8.47
CA GLN A 16 9.62 -7.81 7.14
C GLN A 16 8.12 -7.98 6.97
N ALA A 17 7.50 -7.11 6.18
CA ALA A 17 6.12 -7.26 5.77
C ALA A 17 5.89 -6.76 4.34
N VAL A 18 4.89 -7.33 3.67
CA VAL A 18 4.40 -6.88 2.38
C VAL A 18 2.91 -6.64 2.52
N MET A 19 2.45 -5.45 2.12
CA MET A 19 1.04 -5.09 2.06
C MET A 19 0.67 -4.75 0.63
N LYS A 20 -0.43 -5.32 0.15
CA LYS A 20 -0.99 -5.00 -1.16
C LYS A 20 -2.46 -4.66 -1.00
N GLY A 21 -2.92 -3.72 -1.83
CA GLY A 21 -4.34 -3.50 -1.97
C GLY A 21 -4.68 -2.45 -3.00
N VAL A 22 -5.85 -1.85 -2.84
CA VAL A 22 -6.43 -0.91 -3.80
C VAL A 22 -6.72 0.43 -3.12
N THR A 23 -6.41 1.51 -3.83
CA THR A 23 -6.80 2.88 -3.46
C THR A 23 -7.76 3.43 -4.49
N ARG A 24 -8.82 4.09 -4.03
CA ARG A 24 -9.75 4.86 -4.86
C ARG A 24 -9.88 6.28 -4.35
N ALA A 25 -9.74 7.27 -5.22
CA ALA A 25 -9.87 8.68 -4.86
C ALA A 25 -10.45 9.51 -6.01
N ALA A 26 -11.29 10.48 -5.66
CA ALA A 26 -11.72 11.51 -6.59
C ALA A 26 -10.76 12.71 -6.51
N VAL A 27 -10.19 13.10 -7.65
CA VAL A 27 -9.37 14.32 -7.80
C VAL A 27 -10.26 15.40 -8.41
N GLU A 28 -10.96 16.14 -7.53
CA GLU A 28 -11.98 17.12 -7.94
C GLU A 28 -11.44 18.21 -8.87
N SER A 29 -10.22 18.68 -8.64
CA SER A 29 -9.58 19.74 -9.43
C SER A 29 -9.37 19.36 -10.90
N GLN A 30 -9.28 18.06 -11.20
CA GLN A 30 -9.11 17.54 -12.56
C GLN A 30 -10.32 16.73 -13.04
N ARG A 31 -11.40 16.66 -12.24
CA ARG A 31 -12.58 15.81 -12.50
C ARG A 31 -12.20 14.37 -12.85
N PHE A 32 -11.17 13.85 -12.17
CA PHE A 32 -10.56 12.57 -12.45
C PHE A 32 -10.82 11.59 -11.29
N GLN A 33 -11.09 10.33 -11.60
CA GLN A 33 -11.15 9.25 -10.61
C GLN A 33 -9.86 8.44 -10.70
N LEU A 34 -9.14 8.40 -9.59
CA LEU A 34 -7.96 7.58 -9.40
C LEU A 34 -8.40 6.23 -8.84
N GLU A 35 -8.07 5.17 -9.55
CA GLU A 35 -8.15 3.80 -9.06
C GLU A 35 -6.83 3.10 -9.36
N GLY A 36 -6.24 2.47 -8.36
CA GLY A 36 -4.98 1.79 -8.55
C GLY A 36 -4.66 0.82 -7.44
N SER A 37 -3.77 -0.11 -7.77
CA SER A 37 -3.20 -1.03 -6.79
C SER A 37 -1.91 -0.46 -6.22
N TYR A 38 -1.67 -0.71 -4.94
CA TYR A 38 -0.40 -0.39 -4.28
C TYR A 38 0.27 -1.65 -3.75
N ILE A 39 1.58 -1.58 -3.62
CA ILE A 39 2.41 -2.53 -2.87
C ILE A 39 3.34 -1.72 -1.97
N TYR A 40 3.29 -2.00 -0.67
CA TYR A 40 4.29 -1.55 0.29
C TYR A 40 5.13 -2.74 0.75
N VAL A 41 6.45 -2.58 0.72
CA VAL A 41 7.38 -3.47 1.44
C VAL A 41 7.89 -2.70 2.65
N LEU A 42 7.83 -3.35 3.80
CA LEU A 42 8.14 -2.77 5.09
C LEU A 42 9.24 -3.58 5.77
N GLU A 43 10.08 -2.88 6.52
CA GLU A 43 11.12 -3.47 7.36
C GLU A 43 11.10 -2.84 8.75
N ARG A 44 11.42 -3.62 9.77
CA ARG A 44 11.72 -3.12 11.13
C ARG A 44 12.84 -3.93 11.74
N GLU A 45 13.61 -3.30 12.62
CA GLU A 45 14.78 -3.92 13.25
C GLU A 45 14.39 -5.14 14.13
N ASN A 46 13.26 -5.05 14.83
CA ASN A 46 12.73 -6.08 15.71
C ASN A 46 11.24 -5.82 15.99
N GLU A 47 10.57 -6.71 16.73
CA GLU A 47 9.13 -6.62 16.97
C GLU A 47 8.65 -5.31 17.65
N GLY A 48 9.51 -4.65 18.43
CA GLY A 48 9.20 -3.38 19.09
C GLY A 48 9.56 -2.13 18.27
N ALA A 49 10.29 -2.28 17.16
CA ALA A 49 10.75 -1.17 16.34
C ALA A 49 9.65 -0.68 15.37
N PRO A 50 9.63 0.61 15.02
CA PRO A 50 8.70 1.14 14.04
C PRO A 50 8.99 0.59 12.64
N TRP A 51 7.94 0.23 11.91
CA TRP A 51 8.04 -0.14 10.49
C TRP A 51 8.51 1.04 9.64
N GLN A 52 9.42 0.75 8.72
CA GLN A 52 9.92 1.65 7.69
C GLN A 52 9.49 1.13 6.32
N ILE A 53 9.02 2.02 5.46
CA ILE A 53 8.72 1.67 4.06
C ILE A 53 10.04 1.63 3.30
N VAL A 54 10.36 0.48 2.70
CA VAL A 54 11.56 0.31 1.85
C VAL A 54 11.21 0.27 0.38
N LEU A 55 9.96 -0.07 0.06
CA LEU A 55 9.41 0.02 -1.29
C LEU A 55 7.99 0.54 -1.22
N ASP A 56 7.71 1.55 -2.04
CA ASP A 56 6.38 2.08 -2.30
C ASP A 56 6.17 2.05 -3.82
N MET A 57 5.26 1.19 -4.26
CA MET A 57 4.86 1.09 -5.66
C MET A 57 3.37 1.30 -5.77
N PHE A 58 2.97 2.17 -6.70
CA PHE A 58 1.59 2.40 -7.05
C PHE A 58 1.40 2.28 -8.55
N ASN A 59 0.38 1.54 -8.96
CA ASN A 59 -0.03 1.42 -10.34
C ASN A 59 -1.47 1.92 -10.49
N ASN A 60 -1.63 3.05 -11.16
CA ASN A 60 -2.93 3.60 -11.52
C ASN A 60 -3.42 2.95 -12.81
N TYR A 61 -4.70 2.59 -12.85
CA TYR A 61 -5.37 2.15 -14.07
C TYR A 61 -6.70 2.91 -14.23
N ALA A 62 -7.24 2.89 -15.44
CA ALA A 62 -8.56 3.48 -15.66
C ALA A 62 -9.57 2.71 -14.80
N ALA A 63 -10.37 3.44 -14.01
CA ALA A 63 -11.54 2.84 -13.39
C ALA A 63 -12.53 2.48 -14.51
N ASP A 64 -12.93 1.21 -14.57
CA ASP A 64 -13.97 0.73 -15.49
C ASP A 64 -15.35 1.31 -15.14
#